data_AF-A0A1B9N503-F1
#
_entry.id   AF-A0A1B9N503-F1
#
_cell.length_a   1.000
_cell.length_b   1.000
_cell.length_c   1.000
_cell.angle_alpha   90.00
_cell.angle_beta   90.00
_cell.angle_gamma   90.00
#
_symmetry.space_group_name_H-M   'P 1'
#
loop_
_entity.id
_entity.type
_entity.pdbx_description
1 polymer ?
#
loop_
_entity_poly.entity_id
_entity_poly.type
_entity_poly.pdbx_seq_one_letter_code
_entity_poly.pdbx_strand_id
1 'polypeptide(L)'
;MKKYLLSFVLVISPVSILFALPAQTQTQTLSDQQLIHQQERQKALEDSLNPTSPDIHLLPPSKTVGEINFPVESLCFNINRVELIERDKLPWFIPLKKLAQQAEHRCLGGEGINLLMSQLQDRLVSYGFITTRVVAPEQDLADGTLKLLLVEGKVRHVNYSDDSDKYAQLYSAMPVREGKTLNSA
;
A
#
# COMPACT_ATOMS: atom_id res chain seq x y z
N MET A 1 5.80 86.69 81.22
CA MET A 1 6.63 85.51 80.92
C MET A 1 6.01 84.30 81.62
N LYS A 2 5.38 83.37 80.89
CA LYS A 2 4.64 82.26 81.51
C LYS A 2 4.91 80.97 80.73
N LYS A 3 5.56 80.02 81.41
CA LYS A 3 5.73 78.62 81.02
C LYS A 3 4.37 77.91 81.15
N TYR A 4 3.99 77.04 80.21
CA TYR A 4 3.09 75.93 80.50
C TYR A 4 3.50 74.66 79.76
N LEU A 5 3.65 73.63 80.59
CA LEU A 5 3.97 72.24 80.30
C LEU A 5 2.76 71.50 79.70
N LEU A 6 3.07 70.66 78.70
CA LEU A 6 2.65 69.27 78.49
C LEU A 6 1.22 68.83 78.90
N SER A 7 0.51 68.27 77.91
CA SER A 7 -0.17 66.98 78.09
C SER A 7 -0.11 66.18 76.80
N PHE A 8 0.41 64.95 76.91
CA PHE A 8 0.72 64.02 75.81
C PHE A 8 -0.38 62.95 75.82
N VAL A 9 -1.15 62.82 74.73
CA VAL A 9 -2.08 61.70 74.53
C VAL A 9 -1.58 60.91 73.33
N LEU A 10 -1.11 59.70 73.62
CA LEU A 10 -0.50 58.75 72.71
C LEU A 10 -1.60 57.94 72.03
N VAL A 11 -1.87 58.24 70.75
CA VAL A 11 -2.81 57.49 69.91
C VAL A 11 -2.01 56.56 69.00
N ILE A 12 -2.00 55.26 69.30
CA ILE A 12 -1.38 54.23 68.47
C ILE A 12 -2.34 53.92 67.32
N SER A 13 -2.02 54.41 66.12
CA SER A 13 -2.71 54.01 64.87
C SER A 13 -2.03 52.78 64.28
N PRO A 14 -2.77 51.70 63.92
CA PRO A 14 -2.19 50.54 63.27
C PRO A 14 -1.79 50.90 61.83
N VAL A 15 -0.51 50.78 61.52
CA VAL A 15 0.00 50.92 60.16
C VAL A 15 -0.40 49.68 59.38
N SER A 16 -1.49 49.78 58.62
CA SER A 16 -1.92 48.76 57.67
C SER A 16 -0.95 48.73 56.49
N ILE A 17 -0.03 47.77 56.49
CA ILE A 17 0.82 47.48 55.33
C ILE A 17 -0.05 46.76 54.30
N LEU A 18 -0.47 47.47 53.27
CA LEU A 18 -1.08 46.89 52.07
C LEU A 18 -0.02 46.09 51.31
N PHE A 19 -0.06 44.76 51.43
CA PHE A 19 0.61 43.87 50.48
C PHE A 19 -0.20 43.83 49.18
N ALA A 20 0.31 44.45 48.12
CA ALA A 20 -0.22 44.25 46.77
C ALA A 20 0.15 42.84 46.28
N LEU A 21 -0.84 41.98 46.03
CA LEU A 21 -0.63 40.72 45.32
C LEU A 21 -0.38 41.02 43.83
N PRO A 22 0.63 40.42 43.17
CA PRO A 22 0.77 40.55 41.73
C PRO A 22 -0.38 39.79 41.03
N ALA A 23 -1.13 40.48 40.17
CA ALA A 23 -2.13 39.87 39.31
C ALA A 23 -1.44 39.02 38.22
N GLN A 24 -1.32 37.71 38.43
CA GLN A 24 -0.78 36.76 37.45
C GLN A 24 -1.90 36.15 36.59
N THR A 25 -2.49 36.92 35.68
CA THR A 25 -3.56 36.40 34.78
C THR A 25 -3.38 36.75 33.30
N GLN A 26 -2.36 37.54 32.93
CA GLN A 26 -2.11 37.94 31.53
C GLN A 26 -1.01 37.12 30.82
N THR A 27 -0.19 36.36 31.54
CA THR A 27 0.97 35.66 30.95
C THR A 27 0.60 34.31 30.33
N GLN A 28 -0.46 33.64 30.82
CA GLN A 28 -0.87 32.32 30.35
C GLN A 28 -1.52 32.38 28.95
N THR A 29 -2.42 33.34 28.72
CA THR A 29 -3.14 33.48 27.45
C THR A 29 -2.24 33.88 26.27
N LEU A 30 -1.22 34.69 26.53
CA LEU A 30 -0.26 35.13 25.51
C LEU A 30 0.70 34.01 25.11
N SER A 31 1.06 33.12 26.04
CA SER A 31 1.83 31.90 25.77
C SER A 31 1.02 30.89 24.93
N ASP A 32 -0.27 30.72 25.22
CA ASP A 32 -1.15 29.81 24.48
C ASP A 32 -1.35 30.27 23.02
N GLN A 33 -1.53 31.58 22.80
CA GLN A 33 -1.62 32.15 21.44
C GLN A 33 -0.32 31.97 20.64
N GLN A 34 0.85 32.12 21.28
CA GLN A 34 2.14 31.89 20.63
C GLN A 34 2.33 30.43 20.23
N LEU A 35 1.90 29.50 21.08
CA LEU A 35 1.92 28.06 20.80
C LEU A 35 1.06 27.72 19.57
N ILE A 36 -0.17 28.25 19.52
CA ILE A 36 -1.10 28.04 18.38
C ILE A 36 -0.44 28.52 17.07
N HIS A 37 0.13 29.72 17.05
CA HIS A 37 0.81 30.23 15.85
C HIS A 37 2.07 29.45 15.46
N GLN A 38 2.77 28.81 16.41
CA GLN A 38 3.87 27.91 16.07
C GLN A 38 3.34 26.62 15.44
N GLN A 39 2.26 26.06 15.98
CA GLN A 39 1.64 24.84 15.48
C GLN A 39 1.04 25.03 14.08
N GLU A 40 0.40 26.17 13.81
CA GLU A 40 -0.08 26.52 12.46
C GLU A 40 1.04 26.60 11.44
N ARG A 41 2.18 27.21 11.80
CA ARG A 41 3.36 27.29 10.92
C ARG A 41 3.95 25.92 10.64
N GLN A 42 4.05 25.07 11.66
CA GLN A 42 4.54 23.70 11.51
C GLN A 42 3.63 22.90 10.56
N LYS A 43 2.32 23.01 10.74
CA LYS A 43 1.33 22.35 9.88
C LYS A 43 1.43 22.84 8.43
N ALA A 44 1.52 24.15 8.22
CA ALA A 44 1.67 24.71 6.87
C ALA A 44 2.97 24.25 6.18
N LEU A 45 4.06 24.10 6.95
CA LEU A 45 5.31 23.55 6.44
C LEU A 45 5.15 22.07 6.05
N GLU A 46 4.52 21.26 6.89
CA GLU A 46 4.24 19.85 6.61
C GLU A 46 3.35 19.67 5.37
N ASP A 47 2.29 20.46 5.24
CA ASP A 47 1.40 20.45 4.09
C ASP A 47 2.15 20.85 2.80
N SER A 48 3.11 21.79 2.90
CA SER A 48 3.97 22.16 1.76
C SER A 48 5.02 21.10 1.40
N LEU A 49 5.47 20.30 2.36
CA LEU A 49 6.46 19.24 2.15
C LEU A 49 5.83 17.92 1.69
N ASN A 50 4.53 17.74 1.94
CA ASN A 50 3.74 16.58 1.51
C ASN A 50 2.75 16.99 0.40
N PRO A 51 3.21 17.33 -0.81
CA PRO A 51 2.31 17.62 -1.92
C PRO A 51 1.42 16.41 -2.19
N THR A 52 0.17 16.65 -2.57
CA THR A 52 -0.81 15.60 -2.88
C THR A 52 -0.24 14.68 -3.96
N SER A 53 0.06 13.43 -3.56
CA SER A 53 0.46 12.38 -4.49
C SER A 53 -0.65 12.17 -5.52
N PRO A 54 -0.32 11.96 -6.81
CA PRO A 54 -1.32 11.60 -7.80
C PRO A 54 -2.07 10.36 -7.33
N ASP A 55 -3.40 10.40 -7.42
CA ASP A 55 -4.26 9.29 -6.99
C ASP A 55 -4.05 8.11 -7.95
N ILE A 56 -3.31 7.10 -7.48
CA ILE A 56 -3.12 5.86 -8.23
C ILE A 56 -4.28 4.94 -7.88
N HIS A 57 -5.29 4.92 -8.75
CA HIS A 57 -6.40 3.98 -8.65
C HIS A 57 -5.89 2.54 -8.91
N LEU A 58 -5.50 1.86 -7.83
CA LEU A 58 -5.23 0.42 -7.85
C LEU A 58 -6.57 -0.32 -7.82
N LEU A 59 -6.81 -1.16 -8.83
CA LEU A 59 -7.90 -2.12 -8.77
C LEU A 59 -7.65 -3.05 -7.56
N PRO A 60 -8.63 -3.23 -6.66
CA PRO A 60 -8.45 -4.12 -5.53
C PRO A 60 -8.16 -5.54 -6.05
N PRO A 61 -7.11 -6.22 -5.53
CA PRO A 61 -6.79 -7.56 -5.98
C PRO A 61 -7.97 -8.48 -5.66
N SER A 62 -8.48 -9.20 -6.67
CA SER A 62 -9.48 -10.25 -6.45
C SER A 62 -8.83 -11.40 -5.68
N LYS A 63 -9.07 -11.43 -4.36
CA LYS A 63 -8.42 -12.36 -3.43
C LYS A 63 -9.03 -13.76 -3.47
N THR A 64 -10.26 -13.92 -3.90
CA THR A 64 -10.97 -15.20 -3.87
C THR A 64 -10.60 -16.06 -5.07
N VAL A 65 -10.25 -17.32 -4.80
CA VAL A 65 -10.21 -18.36 -5.83
C VAL A 65 -11.67 -18.77 -6.04
N GLY A 66 -12.31 -18.20 -7.07
CA GLY A 66 -13.66 -18.59 -7.47
C GLY A 66 -13.67 -20.04 -7.98
N GLU A 67 -14.85 -20.64 -7.93
CA GLU A 67 -15.10 -21.89 -8.66
C GLU A 67 -15.21 -21.56 -10.15
N ILE A 68 -14.56 -22.37 -10.98
CA ILE A 68 -14.62 -22.25 -12.44
C ILE A 68 -15.83 -23.04 -12.93
N ASN A 69 -16.78 -22.33 -13.54
CA ASN A 69 -17.90 -22.96 -14.23
C ASN A 69 -17.46 -23.34 -15.65
N PHE A 70 -17.05 -24.59 -15.83
CA PHE A 70 -16.64 -25.11 -17.14
C PHE A 70 -17.83 -25.30 -18.08
N PRO A 71 -17.68 -24.98 -19.39
CA PRO A 71 -18.71 -25.24 -20.38
C PRO A 71 -18.89 -26.75 -20.62
N VAL A 72 -20.05 -27.12 -21.14
CA VAL A 72 -20.32 -28.49 -21.60
C VAL A 72 -19.99 -28.54 -23.09
N GLU A 73 -18.98 -29.32 -23.45
CA GLU A 73 -18.46 -29.42 -24.82
C GLU A 73 -18.76 -30.81 -25.41
N SER A 74 -19.01 -30.88 -26.73
CA SER A 74 -19.29 -32.14 -27.44
C SER A 74 -18.01 -32.89 -27.87
N LEU A 75 -16.95 -32.15 -28.21
CA LEU A 75 -15.61 -32.67 -28.51
C LEU A 75 -14.67 -32.27 -27.38
N CYS A 76 -14.44 -33.19 -26.44
CA CYS A 76 -13.62 -32.94 -25.26
C CYS A 76 -12.77 -34.15 -24.87
N PHE A 77 -11.72 -33.89 -24.09
CA PHE A 77 -10.85 -34.90 -23.51
C PHE A 77 -11.12 -34.98 -22.01
N ASN A 78 -11.10 -36.20 -21.47
CA ASN A 78 -11.20 -36.38 -20.02
C ASN A 78 -9.86 -36.05 -19.36
N ILE A 79 -9.81 -34.95 -18.61
CA ILE A 79 -8.59 -34.48 -17.97
C ILE A 79 -8.45 -35.15 -16.61
N ASN A 80 -7.52 -36.10 -16.49
CA ASN A 80 -7.23 -36.79 -15.23
C ASN A 80 -6.32 -35.98 -14.31
N ARG A 81 -5.41 -35.20 -14.88
CA ARG A 81 -4.42 -34.41 -14.15
C ARG A 81 -4.08 -33.12 -14.89
N VAL A 82 -3.86 -32.05 -14.14
CA VAL A 82 -3.26 -30.82 -14.68
C VAL A 82 -1.85 -30.64 -14.14
N GLU A 83 -0.88 -30.51 -15.04
CA GLU A 83 0.51 -30.25 -14.72
C GLU A 83 0.89 -28.80 -15.07
N LEU A 84 1.39 -28.07 -14.06
CA LEU A 84 1.90 -26.71 -14.25
C LEU A 84 3.42 -26.76 -14.42
N ILE A 85 3.90 -26.63 -15.66
CA ILE A 85 5.32 -26.63 -16.01
C ILE A 85 5.92 -25.27 -15.63
N GLU A 86 7.16 -25.28 -15.12
CA GLU A 86 7.88 -24.10 -14.60
C GLU A 86 7.20 -23.41 -13.41
N ARG A 87 6.33 -24.13 -12.68
CA ARG A 87 5.68 -23.60 -11.47
C ARG A 87 6.70 -23.18 -10.40
N ASP A 88 7.84 -23.83 -10.32
CA ASP A 88 8.92 -23.53 -9.38
C ASP A 88 9.60 -22.17 -9.63
N LYS A 89 9.50 -21.61 -10.84
CA LYS A 89 10.03 -20.27 -11.16
C LYS A 89 9.17 -19.13 -10.61
N LEU A 90 7.93 -19.43 -10.23
CA LEU A 90 7.00 -18.45 -9.67
C LEU A 90 6.88 -18.60 -8.14
N PRO A 91 6.58 -17.53 -7.40
CA PRO A 91 6.47 -17.62 -5.95
C PRO A 91 5.44 -18.64 -5.48
N TRP A 92 5.80 -19.43 -4.47
CA TRP A 92 4.97 -20.53 -3.96
C TRP A 92 3.65 -20.06 -3.35
N PHE A 93 3.57 -18.81 -2.88
CA PHE A 93 2.38 -18.24 -2.24
C PHE A 93 1.20 -17.98 -3.20
N ILE A 94 1.40 -18.05 -4.52
CA ILE A 94 0.33 -17.90 -5.51
C ILE A 94 -0.39 -19.24 -5.66
N PRO A 95 -1.68 -19.37 -5.30
CA PRO A 95 -2.36 -20.66 -5.25
C PRO A 95 -2.88 -21.12 -6.63
N LEU A 96 -1.96 -21.37 -7.56
CA LEU A 96 -2.28 -21.84 -8.91
C LEU A 96 -2.71 -23.31 -8.94
N LYS A 97 -2.10 -24.16 -8.09
CA LYS A 97 -2.38 -25.60 -8.08
C LYS A 97 -3.84 -25.90 -7.77
N LYS A 98 -4.40 -25.26 -6.73
CA LYS A 98 -5.80 -25.44 -6.35
C LYS A 98 -6.76 -25.02 -7.46
N LEU A 99 -6.41 -23.97 -8.22
CA LEU A 99 -7.21 -23.50 -9.35
C LEU A 99 -7.11 -24.47 -10.53
N ALA A 100 -5.90 -24.93 -10.86
CA ALA A 100 -5.65 -25.93 -11.90
C ALA A 100 -6.41 -27.24 -11.65
N GLN A 101 -6.44 -27.71 -10.40
CA GLN A 101 -7.13 -28.94 -9.99
C GLN A 101 -8.64 -28.91 -10.22
N GLN A 102 -9.27 -27.73 -10.39
CA GLN A 102 -10.70 -27.66 -10.68
C GLN A 102 -11.06 -28.26 -12.04
N ALA A 103 -10.09 -28.35 -12.96
CA ALA A 103 -10.24 -29.00 -14.26
C ALA A 103 -10.03 -30.52 -14.24
N GLU A 104 -9.52 -31.08 -13.14
CA GLU A 104 -9.32 -32.53 -13.02
C GLU A 104 -10.68 -33.25 -12.94
N HIS A 105 -10.72 -34.44 -13.52
CA HIS A 105 -11.88 -35.31 -13.68
C HIS A 105 -13.06 -34.66 -14.43
N ARG A 106 -12.76 -33.73 -15.35
CA ARG A 106 -13.74 -33.09 -16.24
C ARG A 106 -13.43 -33.38 -17.70
N CYS A 107 -14.48 -33.42 -18.51
CA CYS A 107 -14.33 -33.42 -19.97
C CYS A 107 -14.17 -31.98 -20.44
N LEU A 108 -12.97 -31.61 -20.89
CA LEU A 108 -12.67 -30.26 -21.38
C LEU A 108 -12.25 -30.32 -22.85
N GLY A 109 -12.85 -29.45 -23.66
CA GLY A 109 -12.41 -29.14 -25.00
C GLY A 109 -11.64 -27.82 -25.01
N GLY A 110 -11.56 -27.18 -26.18
CA GLY A 110 -10.81 -25.94 -26.35
C GLY A 110 -11.35 -24.78 -25.51
N GLU A 111 -12.67 -24.70 -25.32
CA GLU A 111 -13.27 -23.62 -24.55
C GLU A 111 -12.98 -23.77 -23.05
N GLY A 112 -13.14 -24.99 -22.52
CA GLY A 112 -12.84 -25.29 -21.12
C GLY A 112 -11.35 -25.11 -20.77
N ILE A 113 -10.44 -25.52 -21.66
CA ILE A 113 -8.99 -25.31 -21.48
C ILE A 113 -8.65 -23.82 -21.52
N ASN A 114 -9.20 -23.07 -22.47
CA ASN A 114 -8.95 -21.63 -22.55
C ASN A 114 -9.50 -20.88 -21.33
N LEU A 115 -10.66 -21.28 -20.82
CA LEU A 115 -11.21 -20.74 -19.58
C LEU A 115 -10.29 -21.02 -18.39
N LEU A 116 -9.77 -22.24 -18.25
CA LEU A 116 -8.80 -22.59 -17.21
C LEU A 116 -7.55 -21.71 -17.28
N MET A 117 -6.99 -21.55 -18.49
CA MET A 117 -5.83 -20.72 -18.74
C MET A 117 -6.09 -19.26 -18.38
N SER A 118 -7.26 -18.71 -18.75
CA SER A 118 -7.68 -17.36 -18.38
C SER A 118 -7.76 -17.19 -16.87
N GLN A 119 -8.35 -18.15 -16.16
CA GLN A 119 -8.47 -18.08 -14.69
C GLN A 119 -7.10 -18.15 -14.00
N LEU A 120 -6.19 -18.99 -14.49
CA LEU A 120 -4.81 -19.04 -14.00
C LEU A 120 -4.06 -17.73 -14.28
N GLN A 121 -4.27 -17.16 -15.47
CA GLN A 121 -3.72 -15.86 -15.87
C GLN A 121 -4.23 -14.72 -14.98
N ASP A 122 -5.54 -14.66 -14.73
CA ASP A 122 -6.16 -13.65 -13.86
C ASP A 122 -5.63 -13.78 -12.42
N ARG A 123 -5.39 -15.01 -11.97
CA ARG A 123 -4.77 -15.25 -10.66
C ARG A 123 -3.33 -14.77 -10.58
N LEU A 124 -2.56 -14.86 -11.65
CA LEU A 124 -1.21 -14.28 -11.70
C LEU A 124 -1.27 -12.75 -11.68
N VAL A 125 -2.17 -12.17 -12.48
CA VAL A 125 -2.38 -10.71 -12.55
C VAL A 125 -2.80 -10.16 -11.19
N SER A 126 -3.67 -10.84 -10.43
CA SER A 126 -4.10 -10.38 -9.12
C SER A 126 -3.00 -10.38 -8.05
N TYR A 127 -1.87 -11.05 -8.31
CA TYR A 127 -0.65 -11.02 -7.51
C TYR A 127 0.44 -10.13 -8.12
N GLY A 128 0.13 -9.38 -9.18
CA GLY A 128 1.04 -8.43 -9.83
C GLY A 128 1.95 -9.02 -10.91
N PHE A 129 1.78 -10.30 -11.29
CA PHE A 129 2.58 -10.96 -12.34
C PHE A 129 1.99 -10.72 -13.73
N ILE A 130 1.82 -9.44 -14.11
CA ILE A 130 1.06 -9.03 -15.31
C ILE A 130 1.67 -9.52 -16.64
N THR A 131 3.00 -9.64 -16.68
CA THR A 131 3.75 -10.06 -17.88
C THR A 131 4.01 -11.55 -17.97
N THR A 132 3.63 -12.31 -16.93
CA THR A 132 3.72 -13.78 -16.92
C THR A 132 2.55 -14.35 -17.71
N ARG A 133 2.79 -15.38 -18.53
CA ARG A 133 1.77 -16.00 -19.39
C ARG A 133 1.53 -17.46 -19.03
N VAL A 134 0.28 -17.90 -19.16
CA VAL A 134 -0.10 -19.31 -19.14
C VAL A 134 -0.32 -19.76 -20.58
N VAL A 135 0.39 -20.79 -21.02
CA VAL A 135 0.29 -21.30 -22.40
C VAL A 135 0.10 -22.82 -22.40
N ALA A 136 -0.67 -23.33 -23.34
CA ALA A 136 -0.75 -24.77 -23.62
C ALA A 136 0.26 -25.07 -24.76
N PRO A 137 1.36 -25.79 -24.49
CA PRO A 137 2.24 -26.25 -25.56
C PRO A 137 1.53 -27.29 -26.43
N GLU A 138 2.12 -27.59 -27.59
CA GLU A 138 1.71 -28.73 -28.41
C GLU A 138 1.84 -30.02 -27.58
N GLN A 139 0.72 -30.73 -27.44
CA GLN A 139 0.60 -31.91 -26.58
C GLN A 139 -0.54 -32.80 -27.07
N ASP A 140 -0.45 -34.08 -26.74
CA ASP A 140 -1.56 -35.03 -26.87
C ASP A 140 -2.25 -35.16 -25.50
N LEU A 141 -3.58 -35.09 -25.50
CA LEU A 141 -4.43 -35.20 -24.31
C LEU A 141 -5.05 -36.59 -24.15
N ALA A 142 -4.71 -37.55 -25.02
CA ALA A 142 -5.23 -38.91 -24.97
C ALA A 142 -4.91 -39.66 -23.66
N ASP A 143 -3.80 -39.32 -23.01
CA ASP A 143 -3.43 -39.87 -21.68
C ASP A 143 -4.17 -39.19 -20.51
N GLY A 144 -4.92 -38.13 -20.80
CA GLY A 144 -5.65 -37.32 -19.83
C GLY A 144 -4.79 -36.37 -19.01
N THR A 145 -3.54 -36.08 -19.41
CA THR A 145 -2.67 -35.12 -18.72
C THR A 145 -2.63 -33.80 -19.47
N LEU A 146 -3.25 -32.76 -18.91
CA LEU A 146 -3.16 -31.40 -19.44
C LEU A 146 -1.93 -30.70 -18.88
N LYS A 147 -0.97 -30.38 -19.73
CA LYS A 147 0.23 -29.62 -19.40
C LYS A 147 0.04 -28.15 -19.75
N LEU A 148 0.23 -27.28 -18.77
CA LEU A 148 0.23 -25.83 -18.96
C LEU A 148 1.57 -25.27 -18.54
N LEU A 149 2.22 -24.54 -19.45
CA LEU A 149 3.50 -23.90 -19.23
C LEU A 149 3.29 -22.48 -18.69
N LEU A 150 3.99 -22.15 -17.60
CA LEU A 150 4.01 -20.84 -16.99
C LEU A 150 5.26 -20.08 -17.46
N VAL A 151 5.09 -19.15 -18.39
CA VAL A 151 6.19 -18.36 -18.96
C VAL A 151 6.35 -17.08 -18.15
N GLU A 152 7.41 -16.99 -17.35
CA GLU A 152 7.69 -15.80 -16.54
C GLU A 152 8.09 -14.59 -17.40
N GLY A 153 7.48 -13.44 -17.10
CA GLY A 153 7.90 -12.15 -17.68
C GLY A 153 9.02 -11.53 -16.86
N LYS A 154 10.15 -11.19 -17.50
CA LYS A 154 11.31 -10.56 -16.85
C LYS A 154 11.50 -9.12 -17.31
N VAL A 155 12.00 -8.30 -16.40
CA VAL A 155 12.44 -6.94 -16.71
C VAL A 155 13.71 -7.02 -17.53
N ARG A 156 13.68 -6.50 -18.77
CA ARG A 156 14.88 -6.43 -19.61
C ARG A 156 15.73 -5.23 -19.22
N HIS A 157 15.24 -4.00 -19.39
CA HIS A 157 15.95 -2.78 -18.99
C HIS A 157 14.96 -1.79 -18.37
N VAL A 158 15.46 -0.94 -17.48
CA VAL A 158 14.73 0.23 -16.97
C VAL A 158 15.51 1.45 -17.44
N ASN A 159 14.87 2.28 -18.26
CA ASN A 159 15.51 3.42 -18.92
C ASN A 159 14.86 4.73 -18.48
N TYR A 160 15.64 5.80 -18.49
CA TYR A 160 15.11 7.16 -18.41
C TYR A 160 14.45 7.54 -19.75
N SER A 161 13.41 8.37 -19.70
CA SER A 161 12.91 9.05 -20.89
C SER A 161 13.76 10.29 -21.21
N ASP A 162 13.65 10.81 -22.42
CA ASP A 162 14.38 12.01 -22.85
C ASP A 162 14.07 13.25 -21.98
N ASP A 163 12.85 13.30 -21.42
CA ASP A 163 12.39 14.38 -20.53
C ASP A 163 12.74 14.16 -19.04
N SER A 164 13.54 13.14 -18.71
CA SER A 164 13.90 12.84 -17.31
C SER A 164 14.84 13.90 -16.72
N ASP A 165 14.62 14.23 -15.44
CA ASP A 165 15.52 15.11 -14.71
C ASP A 165 16.93 14.51 -14.62
N LYS A 166 17.96 15.35 -14.74
CA LYS A 166 19.38 14.96 -14.68
C LYS A 166 19.77 14.26 -13.37
N TYR A 167 19.07 14.57 -12.28
CA TYR A 167 19.29 13.99 -10.95
C TYR A 167 18.36 12.83 -10.63
N ALA A 168 17.51 12.39 -11.57
CA ALA A 168 16.67 11.24 -11.39
C ALA A 168 17.51 9.97 -11.11
N GLN A 169 17.05 9.15 -10.17
CA GLN A 169 17.72 7.90 -9.78
C GLN A 169 16.74 6.72 -9.86
N LEU A 170 16.79 5.94 -10.94
CA LEU A 170 15.95 4.74 -11.11
C LEU A 170 16.16 3.72 -10.00
N TYR A 171 17.37 3.62 -9.43
CA TYR A 171 17.67 2.64 -8.39
C TYR A 171 16.80 2.80 -7.13
N SER A 172 16.55 4.05 -6.73
CA SER A 172 15.73 4.39 -5.56
C SER A 172 14.26 4.62 -5.92
N ALA A 173 13.98 5.09 -7.14
CA ALA A 173 12.62 5.34 -7.60
C ALA A 173 11.87 4.06 -8.02
N MET A 174 12.58 3.04 -8.52
CA MET A 174 11.97 1.82 -9.07
C MET A 174 12.39 0.59 -8.27
N PRO A 175 11.43 -0.15 -7.66
CA PRO A 175 11.75 -1.38 -6.93
C PRO A 175 12.09 -2.55 -7.87
N VAL A 176 11.76 -2.43 -9.16
CA VAL A 176 12.05 -3.45 -10.19
C VAL A 176 13.53 -3.51 -10.55
N ARG A 177 14.01 -4.69 -10.96
CA ARG A 177 15.41 -4.95 -11.28
C ARG A 177 15.56 -5.74 -12.57
N GLU A 178 16.54 -5.35 -13.38
CA GLU A 178 16.90 -6.05 -14.61
C GLU A 178 17.20 -7.54 -14.37
N GLY A 179 16.69 -8.39 -15.25
CA GLY A 179 16.80 -9.84 -15.18
C GLY A 179 15.92 -10.52 -14.12
N LYS A 180 15.19 -9.75 -13.30
CA LYS A 180 14.23 -10.30 -12.32
C LYS A 180 12.83 -10.39 -12.91
N THR A 181 12.04 -11.32 -12.38
CA THR A 181 10.62 -11.46 -12.68
C THR A 181 9.91 -10.14 -12.35
N LEU A 182 9.09 -9.64 -13.27
CA LEU A 182 8.35 -8.41 -13.08
C LEU A 182 7.15 -8.69 -12.17
N ASN A 183 7.03 -7.87 -11.12
CA ASN A 183 5.87 -7.82 -10.23
C ASN A 183 5.45 -6.36 -10.04
N SER A 184 4.14 -6.08 -10.17
CA SER A 184 3.53 -4.77 -9.96
C SER A 184 2.78 -4.63 -8.64
N ALA A 185 2.67 -5.71 -7.85
CA ALA A 185 2.00 -5.73 -6.55
C ALA A 185 2.96 -5.47 -5.40
#